data_AF-A0A3B0S9P3-F1
#
_entry.id   AF-A0A3B0S9P3-F1
#
_cell.length_a   1.000
_cell.length_b   1.000
_cell.length_c   1.000
_cell.angle_alpha   90.00
_cell.angle_beta   90.00
_cell.angle_gamma   90.00
#
_symmetry.space_group_name_H-M   'P 1'
#
loop_
_entity.id
_entity.type
_entity.pdbx_description
1 polymer ?
#
loop_
_entity_poly.entity_id
_entity_poly.type
_entity_poly.pdbx_seq_one_letter_code
_entity_poly.pdbx_strand_id
1 'polypeptide(L)'
;FETFRLLMAHRKSNMTVTSVSNLVSQNKNLSSGAIQNIFDAVENIMKPLTLDQNGQIFISYITGTAGGNVINLQCTGTANTSLTSRLGAQGAQADLGTLPGNFSIAEFETVVVSEVIYRYEPIFVQLSSWQQNNMFATQDIYQAAVQKPRYGSINFDSGCP
;
A
#
# COMPACT_ATOMS: atom_id res chain seq x y z
N PHE A 1 26.05 -3.67 4.56
CA PHE A 1 25.51 -2.80 3.49
C PHE A 1 24.13 -3.26 3.04
N GLU A 2 23.97 -4.48 2.51
CA GLU A 2 22.65 -4.97 2.04
C GLU A 2 21.59 -5.05 3.14
N THR A 3 21.97 -5.49 4.35
CA THR A 3 21.06 -5.45 5.52
C THR A 3 20.50 -4.06 5.77
N PHE A 4 21.32 -3.02 5.59
CA PHE A 4 20.88 -1.64 5.78
C PHE A 4 19.90 -1.23 4.68
N ARG A 5 20.15 -1.57 3.41
CA ARG A 5 19.22 -1.30 2.30
C ARG A 5 17.89 -2.01 2.49
N LEU A 6 17.92 -3.29 2.87
CA LEU A 6 16.71 -4.07 3.14
C LEU A 6 15.89 -3.48 4.29
N LEU A 7 16.53 -3.19 5.42
CA LEU A 7 15.87 -2.57 6.58
C LEU A 7 15.32 -1.16 6.24
N MET A 8 16.06 -0.42 5.43
CA MET A 8 15.64 0.89 4.96
C MET A 8 14.42 0.80 4.04
N ALA A 9 14.35 -0.19 3.17
CA ALA A 9 13.17 -0.45 2.34
C ALA A 9 11.94 -0.78 3.19
N HIS A 10 12.06 -1.67 4.18
CA HIS A 10 10.97 -1.92 5.14
C HIS A 10 10.52 -0.65 5.87
N ARG A 11 11.47 0.13 6.40
CA ARG A 11 11.16 1.35 7.15
C ARG A 11 10.48 2.40 6.27
N LYS A 12 10.97 2.61 5.05
CA LYS A 12 10.41 3.58 4.10
C LYS A 12 9.03 3.17 3.63
N SER A 13 8.84 1.92 3.23
CA SER A 13 7.52 1.39 2.85
C SER A 13 6.52 1.53 4.01
N ASN A 14 6.93 1.21 5.24
CA ASN A 14 6.09 1.34 6.42
C ASN A 14 5.70 2.81 6.70
N MET A 15 6.70 3.73 6.69
CA MET A 15 6.45 5.16 6.86
C MET A 15 5.51 5.72 5.80
N THR A 16 5.67 5.30 4.55
CA THR A 16 4.81 5.68 3.43
C THR A 16 3.37 5.23 3.65
N VAL A 17 3.11 3.94 3.93
CA VAL A 17 1.73 3.47 4.12
C VAL A 17 1.04 4.15 5.29
N THR A 18 1.74 4.33 6.42
CA THR A 18 1.15 4.98 7.59
C THR A 18 0.85 6.45 7.33
N SER A 19 1.74 7.16 6.61
CA SER A 19 1.56 8.58 6.29
C SER A 19 0.41 8.79 5.30
N VAL A 20 0.38 7.99 4.23
CA VAL A 20 -0.68 8.06 3.21
C VAL A 20 -2.04 7.70 3.80
N SER A 21 -2.12 6.58 4.54
CA SER A 21 -3.35 6.18 5.21
C SER A 21 -3.87 7.31 6.10
N ASN A 22 -2.99 7.93 6.90
CA ASN A 22 -3.33 9.02 7.82
C ASN A 22 -3.82 10.28 7.10
N LEU A 23 -3.17 10.65 6.00
CA LEU A 23 -3.60 11.79 5.20
C LEU A 23 -4.98 11.52 4.57
N VAL A 24 -5.20 10.33 4.03
CA VAL A 24 -6.48 9.97 3.40
C VAL A 24 -7.61 9.93 4.44
N SER A 25 -7.40 9.26 5.57
CA SER A 25 -8.41 9.05 6.61
C SER A 25 -8.85 10.34 7.32
N GLN A 26 -8.01 11.38 7.32
CA GLN A 26 -8.32 12.67 7.94
C GLN A 26 -9.25 13.57 7.10
N ASN A 27 -9.41 13.29 5.81
CA ASN A 27 -10.20 14.12 4.91
C ASN A 27 -11.65 13.62 4.81
N LYS A 28 -12.61 14.55 4.81
CA LYS A 28 -14.02 14.23 4.55
C LYS A 28 -14.31 14.13 3.05
N ASN A 29 -13.72 15.04 2.28
CA ASN A 29 -13.82 15.10 0.83
C ASN A 29 -12.41 15.04 0.25
N LEU A 30 -12.19 14.15 -0.70
CA LEU A 30 -10.93 13.99 -1.43
C LEU A 30 -11.22 14.10 -2.92
N SER A 31 -10.62 15.09 -3.57
CA SER A 31 -10.64 15.20 -5.03
C SER A 31 -9.55 14.32 -5.64
N SER A 32 -9.72 13.91 -6.91
CA SER A 32 -8.69 13.16 -7.63
C SER A 32 -7.34 13.89 -7.66
N GLY A 33 -7.35 15.22 -7.80
CA GLY A 33 -6.14 16.04 -7.73
C GLY A 33 -5.45 16.03 -6.36
N ALA A 34 -6.21 15.96 -5.26
CA ALA A 34 -5.64 15.80 -3.93
C ALA A 34 -4.98 14.42 -3.75
N ILE A 35 -5.57 13.38 -4.31
CA ILE A 35 -4.99 12.02 -4.31
C ILE A 35 -3.72 11.96 -5.16
N GLN A 36 -3.72 12.62 -6.32
CA GLN A 36 -2.51 12.75 -7.13
C GLN A 36 -1.39 13.44 -6.36
N ASN A 37 -1.69 14.55 -5.67
CA ASN A 37 -0.70 15.24 -4.83
C ASN A 37 -0.15 14.34 -3.70
N ILE A 38 -0.99 13.47 -3.13
CA ILE A 38 -0.55 12.48 -2.14
C ILE A 38 0.41 11.48 -2.80
N PHE A 39 0.12 10.98 -4.00
CA PHE A 39 1.01 10.08 -4.74
C PHE A 39 2.33 10.76 -5.14
N ASP A 40 2.31 12.01 -5.56
CA ASP A 40 3.54 12.77 -5.85
C ASP A 40 4.41 12.96 -4.59
N ALA A 41 3.79 13.06 -3.42
CA ALA A 41 4.49 13.10 -2.14
C ALA A 41 5.11 11.75 -1.75
N VAL A 42 4.52 10.62 -2.16
CA VAL A 42 5.03 9.27 -1.86
C VAL A 42 6.46 9.07 -2.38
N GLU A 43 6.75 9.51 -3.60
CA GLU A 43 8.10 9.45 -4.17
C GLU A 43 9.11 10.20 -3.30
N ASN A 44 8.71 11.35 -2.74
CA ASN A 44 9.58 12.11 -1.85
C ASN A 44 9.79 11.42 -0.49
N ILE A 45 8.78 10.72 0.03
CA ILE A 45 8.93 9.93 1.27
C ILE A 45 9.85 8.74 1.04
N MET A 46 9.71 8.06 -0.10
CA MET A 46 10.47 6.84 -0.42
C MET A 46 11.94 7.09 -0.71
N LYS A 47 12.31 8.30 -1.16
CA LYS A 47 13.72 8.69 -1.39
C LYS A 47 14.64 8.24 -0.25
N PRO A 48 15.80 7.66 -0.60
CA PRO A 48 16.40 7.44 -1.93
C PRO A 48 15.90 6.21 -2.71
N LEU A 49 14.86 5.50 -2.24
CA LEU A 49 14.26 4.41 -3.00
C LEU A 49 13.30 4.99 -4.04
N THR A 50 13.33 4.43 -5.25
CA THR A 50 12.42 4.84 -6.33
C THR A 50 11.29 3.83 -6.46
N LEU A 51 10.04 4.30 -6.35
CA LEU A 51 8.87 3.43 -6.46
C LEU A 51 8.53 3.18 -7.93
N ASP A 52 8.62 4.22 -8.76
CA ASP A 52 8.36 4.27 -10.22
C ASP A 52 8.65 2.99 -11.04
N GLN A 53 9.72 2.25 -10.74
CA GLN A 53 10.10 1.03 -11.47
C GLN A 53 9.98 -0.22 -10.61
N ASN A 54 10.09 -0.06 -9.29
CA ASN A 54 10.32 -1.13 -8.35
C ASN A 54 9.16 -1.34 -7.38
N GLY A 55 8.04 -0.65 -7.52
CA GLY A 55 6.95 -0.78 -6.57
C GLY A 55 5.65 -0.22 -7.05
N GLN A 56 4.67 -0.23 -6.16
CA GLN A 56 3.33 0.26 -6.41
C GLN A 56 2.66 0.61 -5.09
N ILE A 57 1.90 1.71 -5.07
CA ILE A 57 1.06 2.09 -3.94
C ILE A 57 -0.41 1.97 -4.31
N PHE A 58 -1.20 1.46 -3.37
CA PHE A 58 -2.65 1.34 -3.48
C PHE A 58 -3.31 2.03 -2.29
N ILE A 59 -4.45 2.67 -2.54
CA ILE A 59 -5.36 3.18 -1.52
C ILE A 59 -6.72 2.56 -1.79
N SER A 60 -7.11 1.60 -0.96
CA SER A 60 -8.37 0.87 -1.06
C SER A 60 -9.36 1.39 -0.03
N TYR A 61 -10.55 1.80 -0.48
CA TYR A 61 -11.68 2.15 0.37
C TYR A 61 -12.64 0.96 0.47
N ILE A 62 -12.71 0.35 1.64
CA ILE A 62 -13.41 -0.91 1.87
C ILE A 62 -14.59 -0.66 2.80
N THR A 63 -15.76 -1.19 2.42
CA THR A 63 -16.95 -1.20 3.28
C THR A 63 -17.30 -2.64 3.65
N GLY A 64 -17.57 -2.85 4.94
CA GLY A 64 -18.12 -4.11 5.42
C GLY A 64 -19.60 -4.25 5.07
N THR A 65 -19.99 -5.40 4.52
CA THR A 65 -21.39 -5.73 4.22
C THR A 65 -21.73 -7.10 4.80
N ALA A 66 -23.03 -7.40 4.97
CA ALA A 66 -23.47 -8.71 5.46
C ALA A 66 -22.97 -9.90 4.60
N GLY A 67 -22.70 -9.67 3.31
CA GLY A 67 -22.22 -10.70 2.37
C GLY A 67 -20.70 -10.74 2.18
N GLY A 68 -19.94 -9.90 2.90
CA GLY A 68 -18.48 -9.79 2.76
C GLY A 68 -18.00 -8.35 2.54
N ASN A 69 -16.71 -8.12 2.71
CA ASN A 69 -16.11 -6.79 2.60
C ASN A 69 -15.87 -6.46 1.13
N VAL A 70 -16.23 -5.26 0.67
CA VAL A 70 -16.12 -4.87 -0.75
C VAL A 70 -15.19 -3.69 -0.90
N ILE A 71 -14.31 -3.74 -1.90
CA ILE A 71 -13.44 -2.62 -2.28
C ILE A 71 -14.25 -1.68 -3.17
N ASN A 72 -14.84 -0.63 -2.61
CA ASN A 72 -15.69 0.28 -3.40
C ASN A 72 -14.87 1.15 -4.37
N LEU A 73 -13.67 1.56 -3.92
CA LEU A 73 -12.77 2.40 -4.69
C LEU A 73 -11.35 1.96 -4.41
N GLN A 74 -10.52 1.89 -5.45
CA GLN A 74 -9.09 1.64 -5.32
C GLN A 74 -8.32 2.64 -6.17
N CYS A 75 -7.56 3.50 -5.51
CA CYS A 75 -6.65 4.41 -6.20
C CYS A 75 -5.28 3.77 -6.31
N THR A 76 -4.70 3.87 -7.50
CA THR A 76 -3.37 3.36 -7.77
C THR A 76 -2.45 4.56 -8.06
N GLY A 77 -1.31 4.60 -7.38
CA GLY A 77 -0.26 5.55 -7.75
C GLY A 77 0.44 5.11 -9.04
N THR A 78 1.37 5.90 -9.54
CA THR A 78 2.15 5.53 -10.71
C THR A 78 3.43 4.81 -10.31
N ALA A 79 3.69 3.67 -10.97
CA ALA A 79 5.02 3.07 -11.08
C ALA A 79 4.98 1.79 -11.95
N ASN A 80 4.29 0.76 -11.49
CA ASN A 80 4.37 -0.56 -12.10
C ASN A 80 2.99 -1.22 -12.22
N THR A 81 2.45 -1.23 -13.43
CA THR A 81 1.12 -1.79 -13.74
C THR A 81 1.03 -3.31 -13.65
N SER A 82 2.16 -4.01 -13.45
CA SER A 82 2.18 -5.46 -13.26
C SER A 82 1.93 -5.91 -11.82
N LEU A 83 2.07 -4.99 -10.85
CA LEU A 83 1.79 -5.29 -9.44
C LEU A 83 0.30 -5.07 -9.17
N THR A 84 -0.31 -6.01 -8.44
CA THR A 84 -1.72 -5.96 -8.02
C THR A 84 -1.81 -5.85 -6.50
N SER A 85 -2.88 -5.21 -6.00
CA SER A 85 -3.18 -5.17 -4.57
C SER A 85 -3.37 -6.58 -4.02
N ARG A 86 -2.91 -6.82 -2.78
CA ARG A 86 -3.12 -8.11 -2.11
C ARG A 86 -4.55 -8.26 -1.59
N LEU A 87 -5.27 -7.15 -1.44
CA LEU A 87 -6.68 -7.14 -1.04
C LEU A 87 -7.61 -7.51 -2.20
N GLY A 88 -7.16 -7.38 -3.45
CA GLY A 88 -7.95 -7.60 -4.65
C GLY A 88 -8.19 -6.33 -5.46
N ALA A 89 -9.10 -6.41 -6.43
CA ALA A 89 -9.42 -5.31 -7.34
C ALA A 89 -10.64 -4.51 -6.88
N GLN A 90 -10.76 -3.26 -7.34
CA GLN A 90 -11.97 -2.47 -7.16
C GLN A 90 -13.23 -3.22 -7.63
N GLY A 91 -14.30 -3.14 -6.85
CA GLY A 91 -15.58 -3.82 -7.09
C GLY A 91 -15.62 -5.28 -6.64
N ALA A 92 -14.47 -5.90 -6.31
CA ALA A 92 -14.41 -7.26 -5.81
C ALA A 92 -14.55 -7.34 -4.28
N GLN A 93 -14.79 -8.56 -3.79
CA GLN A 93 -14.64 -8.84 -2.37
C GLN A 93 -13.17 -8.69 -1.94
N ALA A 94 -12.95 -8.01 -0.81
CA ALA A 94 -11.62 -7.77 -0.27
C ALA A 94 -11.10 -9.01 0.47
N ASP A 95 -9.89 -9.46 0.12
CA ASP A 95 -9.17 -10.49 0.86
C ASP A 95 -8.46 -9.88 2.08
N LEU A 96 -9.18 -9.83 3.20
CA LEU A 96 -8.64 -9.36 4.48
C LEU A 96 -7.64 -10.33 5.12
N GLY A 97 -7.52 -11.58 4.64
CA GLY A 97 -6.58 -12.57 5.17
C GLY A 97 -5.12 -12.18 4.93
N THR A 98 -4.88 -11.23 4.03
CA THR A 98 -3.56 -10.66 3.75
C THR A 98 -3.11 -9.61 4.77
N LEU A 99 -4.04 -9.10 5.60
CA LEU A 99 -3.75 -8.16 6.67
C LEU A 99 -3.34 -8.90 7.95
N PRO A 100 -2.42 -8.33 8.75
CA PRO A 100 -1.94 -8.97 9.97
C PRO A 100 -2.99 -8.94 11.09
N GLY A 101 -3.04 -10.03 11.86
CA GLY A 101 -4.09 -10.26 12.85
C GLY A 101 -5.40 -10.64 12.15
N ASN A 102 -6.29 -11.34 12.84
CA ASN A 102 -7.60 -11.73 12.28
C ASN A 102 -8.49 -10.49 12.08
N PHE A 103 -8.13 -9.65 11.12
CA PHE A 103 -8.72 -8.36 10.88
C PHE A 103 -10.09 -8.53 10.23
N SER A 104 -11.10 -7.91 10.83
CA SER A 104 -12.47 -7.94 10.35
C SER A 104 -13.05 -6.53 10.35
N ILE A 105 -13.88 -6.24 9.34
CA ILE A 105 -14.64 -5.00 9.24
C ILE A 105 -16.10 -5.37 9.56
N ALA A 106 -16.73 -4.64 10.49
CA ALA A 106 -18.13 -4.89 10.80
C ALA A 106 -19.04 -4.37 9.67
N GLU A 107 -20.28 -4.84 9.65
CA GLU A 107 -21.27 -4.36 8.69
C GLU A 107 -21.46 -2.84 8.80
N PHE A 108 -21.52 -2.16 7.66
CA PHE A 108 -21.62 -0.70 7.53
C PHE A 108 -20.40 0.09 8.04
N GLU A 109 -19.34 -0.57 8.52
CA GLU A 109 -18.08 0.10 8.79
C GLU A 109 -17.29 0.31 7.49
N THR A 110 -16.57 1.43 7.44
CA THR A 110 -15.65 1.74 6.35
C THR A 110 -14.24 1.87 6.86
N VAL A 111 -13.29 1.40 6.07
CA VAL A 111 -11.87 1.52 6.36
C VAL A 111 -11.12 1.93 5.10
N VAL A 112 -10.06 2.69 5.31
CA VAL A 112 -9.05 2.98 4.28
C VAL A 112 -7.88 2.07 4.54
N VAL A 113 -7.48 1.32 3.52
CA VAL A 113 -6.28 0.51 3.54
C VAL A 113 -5.30 1.07 2.53
N SER A 114 -4.12 1.45 2.99
CA SER A 114 -3.01 1.84 2.12
C SER A 114 -2.00 0.71 2.06
N GLU A 115 -1.63 0.29 0.86
CA GLU A 115 -0.67 -0.79 0.61
C GLU A 115 0.51 -0.25 -0.19
N VAL A 116 1.71 -0.64 0.19
CA VAL A 116 2.92 -0.45 -0.61
C VAL A 116 3.52 -1.83 -0.87
N ILE A 117 3.70 -2.13 -2.15
CA ILE A 117 4.49 -3.26 -2.63
C ILE A 117 5.77 -2.67 -3.21
N TYR A 118 6.93 -3.08 -2.70
CA TYR A 118 8.23 -2.65 -3.18
C TYR A 118 9.13 -3.87 -3.41
N ARG A 119 9.50 -4.10 -4.68
CA ARG A 119 10.47 -5.10 -5.11
C ARG A 119 11.88 -4.67 -4.71
N TYR A 120 12.41 -5.35 -3.72
CA TYR A 120 13.78 -5.18 -3.28
C TYR A 120 14.72 -6.01 -4.16
N GLU A 121 15.68 -5.34 -4.80
CA GLU A 121 16.76 -5.96 -5.56
C GLU A 121 18.13 -5.71 -4.90
N PRO A 122 18.87 -6.76 -4.51
CA PRO A 122 20.18 -6.62 -3.90
C PRO A 122 21.22 -6.30 -4.98
N ILE A 123 22.21 -5.49 -4.63
CA ILE A 123 23.31 -5.09 -5.54
C ILE A 123 24.46 -6.11 -5.48
N PHE A 124 24.71 -6.70 -4.31
CA PHE A 124 25.80 -7.65 -4.09
C PHE A 124 25.27 -9.08 -3.90
N VAL A 125 24.95 -9.78 -5.00
CA VAL A 125 24.47 -11.19 -4.98
C VAL A 125 25.52 -12.17 -5.55
N GLN A 126 26.80 -11.84 -5.44
CA GLN A 126 27.91 -12.75 -5.81
C GLN A 126 28.76 -13.12 -4.59
N LEU A 127 28.12 -13.55 -3.50
CA LEU A 127 28.82 -14.30 -2.46
C LEU A 127 28.52 -15.79 -2.64
N SER A 128 29.04 -16.33 -3.75
CA SER A 128 29.23 -17.75 -4.03
C SER A 128 27.99 -18.66 -4.00
N SER A 129 27.85 -19.47 -5.04
CA SER A 129 26.73 -20.39 -5.30
C SER A 129 26.45 -21.42 -4.18
N TRP A 130 27.33 -21.51 -3.17
CA TRP A 130 27.25 -22.44 -2.04
C TRP A 130 26.74 -21.80 -0.73
N GLN A 131 26.57 -20.47 -0.69
CA GLN A 131 26.01 -19.70 0.42
C GLN A 131 24.78 -18.90 -0.05
N GLN A 132 23.74 -19.59 -0.53
CA GLN A 132 22.45 -18.95 -0.80
C GLN A 132 21.78 -18.53 0.52
N ASN A 133 22.24 -17.42 1.09
CA ASN A 133 21.51 -16.71 2.13
C ASN A 133 20.26 -16.09 1.48
N ASN A 134 19.16 -16.84 1.53
CA ASN A 134 17.84 -16.46 0.97
C ASN A 134 17.31 -15.11 1.53
N MET A 135 17.85 -14.65 2.66
CA MET A 135 17.52 -13.35 3.25
C MET A 135 17.75 -12.15 2.33
N PHE A 136 18.71 -12.25 1.39
CA PHE A 136 19.01 -11.21 0.42
C PHE A 136 18.67 -11.64 -1.01
N ALA A 137 17.69 -12.52 -1.20
CA ALA A 137 17.13 -12.75 -2.53
C ALA A 137 16.26 -11.55 -2.94
N THR A 138 16.03 -11.40 -4.25
CA THR A 138 15.00 -10.49 -4.75
C THR A 138 13.66 -10.86 -4.12
N GLN A 139 13.00 -9.89 -3.49
CA GLN A 139 11.76 -10.13 -2.76
C GLN A 139 10.85 -8.90 -2.77
N ASP A 140 9.55 -9.12 -2.76
CA ASP A 140 8.56 -8.05 -2.66
C ASP A 140 8.30 -7.73 -1.17
N ILE A 141 8.70 -6.53 -0.76
CA ILE A 141 8.39 -5.96 0.55
C ILE A 141 6.98 -5.43 0.49
N TYR A 142 6.09 -6.08 1.24
CA TYR A 142 4.71 -5.64 1.43
C TYR A 142 4.56 -4.94 2.78
N GLN A 143 3.94 -3.77 2.77
CA GLN A 143 3.47 -3.08 3.97
C GLN A 143 2.04 -2.62 3.73
N ALA A 144 1.22 -2.69 4.78
CA ALA A 144 -0.14 -2.19 4.75
C ALA A 144 -0.43 -1.40 6.03
N ALA A 145 -1.22 -0.34 5.90
CA ALA A 145 -1.76 0.42 7.01
C ALA A 145 -3.28 0.52 6.87
N VAL A 146 -3.98 0.27 7.97
CA VAL A 146 -5.44 0.29 8.02
C VAL A 146 -5.89 1.38 8.97
N GLN A 147 -6.82 2.22 8.53
CA GLN A 147 -7.38 3.29 9.34
C GLN A 147 -8.87 3.48 9.09
N LYS A 148 -9.61 3.79 10.15
CA LYS A 148 -10.99 4.24 10.05
C LYS A 148 -11.02 5.72 9.63
N PRO A 149 -11.84 6.12 8.65
CA PRO A 149 -12.05 7.53 8.34
C PRO A 149 -12.50 8.31 9.57
N ARG A 150 -11.93 9.51 9.76
CA ARG A 150 -12.24 10.34 10.93
C ARG A 150 -13.70 10.79 10.98
N TYR A 151 -14.34 10.90 9.82
CA TYR A 151 -15.74 11.32 9.67
C TYR A 151 -16.70 10.16 9.36
N GLY A 152 -16.26 8.91 9.56
CA GLY A 152 -17.06 7.70 9.30
C GLY A 152 -17.16 7.28 7.83
N SER A 153 -17.08 8.23 6.90
CA SER A 153 -16.94 7.99 5.46
C SER A 153 -16.11 9.07 4.80
N ILE A 154 -15.64 8.78 3.58
CA ILE A 154 -14.92 9.71 2.71
C ILE A 154 -15.70 9.84 1.41
N ASN A 155 -15.95 11.06 0.97
CA ASN A 155 -16.48 11.34 -0.35
C ASN A 155 -15.34 11.58 -1.34
N PHE A 156 -15.37 10.86 -2.46
CA PHE A 156 -14.41 10.99 -3.54
C PHE A 156 -15.07 11.73 -4.71
N ASP A 157 -14.95 13.05 -4.75
CA ASP A 157 -15.74 13.92 -5.64
C ASP A 157 -15.55 13.63 -7.14
N SER A 158 -14.44 13.02 -7.53
CA SER A 158 -14.10 12.65 -8.91
C SER A 158 -13.47 11.26 -9.03
N GLY A 159 -13.55 10.43 -7.98
CA GLY A 159 -12.86 9.14 -7.92
C GLY A 159 -11.34 9.26 -7.82
N CYS A 160 -10.63 8.24 -8.31
CA CYS A 160 -9.18 8.20 -8.35
C CYS A 160 -8.62 8.86 -9.62
N PRO A 161 -7.39 9.43 -9.57
CA PRO A 161 -6.70 9.91 -10.76
C PRO A 161 -6.42 8.79 -11.77
#